data_AF-A0A2W7ANU6-F1
#
_entry.id   AF-A0A2W7ANU6-F1
#
_cell.length_a   1.000
_cell.length_b   1.000
_cell.length_c   1.000
_cell.angle_alpha   90.00
_cell.angle_beta   90.00
_cell.angle_gamma   90.00
#
_symmetry.space_group_name_H-M   'P 1'
#
loop_
_entity.id
_entity.type
_entity.pdbx_description
1 polymer ?
#
loop_
_entity_poly.entity_id
_entity_poly.type
_entity_poly.pdbx_seq_one_letter_code
_entity_poly.pdbx_strand_id
1 'polypeptide(L)' 'MSVSLSGDAARLLEYLAEVQGITQNEALRKAIATEAYIRQEMEQGAKVLLQKSNKDIREVVFR' A
#
# COMPACT_ATOMS: atom_id res chain seq x y z
N MET A 1 -12.63 -8.41 -15.78
CA MET A 1 -12.93 -7.22 -14.96
C MET A 1 -12.12 -6.06 -15.51
N SER A 2 -12.76 -4.93 -15.82
CA SER A 2 -12.09 -3.66 -16.07
C SER A 2 -12.30 -2.77 -14.85
N VAL A 3 -11.24 -2.11 -14.38
CA VAL A 3 -11.29 -1.16 -13.27
C VAL A 3 -10.86 0.19 -13.81
N SER A 4 -11.71 1.19 -13.65
CA SER A 4 -11.39 2.56 -14.02
C SER A 4 -10.68 3.22 -12.84
N LEU A 5 -9.47 3.71 -13.07
CA LEU A 5 -8.70 4.48 -12.10
C LEU A 5 -8.82 5.97 -12.40
N SER A 6 -8.87 6.79 -11.35
CA SER A 6 -8.66 8.23 -11.52
C SER A 6 -7.23 8.51 -11.98
N GLY A 7 -6.99 9.67 -12.58
CA GLY A 7 -5.64 10.05 -13.03
C GLY A 7 -4.60 10.05 -11.91
N ASP A 8 -4.99 10.42 -10.69
CA ASP A 8 -4.11 10.35 -9.51
C ASP A 8 -3.76 8.91 -9.13
N ALA A 9 -4.76 8.02 -9.11
CA ALA A 9 -4.54 6.62 -8.78
C ALA A 9 -3.67 5.92 -9.82
N ALA A 10 -3.82 6.26 -11.10
CA ALA A 10 -2.96 5.75 -12.17
C ALA A 10 -1.50 6.19 -11.98
N ARG A 11 -1.26 7.47 -11.64
CA ARG A 11 0.10 7.97 -11.34
C ARG A 11 0.73 7.29 -10.12
N LEU A 12 -0.05 7.06 -9.06
CA LEU A 12 0.43 6.34 -7.89
C LEU A 12 0.78 4.88 -8.23
N LEU A 13 -0.02 4.22 -9.06
CA LEU A 13 0.26 2.86 -9.50
C LEU A 13 1.53 2.77 -10.34
N GLU A 14 1.74 3.73 -11.23
CA GLU A 14 2.98 3.85 -12.01
C GLU A 14 4.20 4.04 -11.11
N TYR A 15 4.13 4.97 -10.15
CA TYR A 15 5.18 5.15 -9.14
C TYR A 15 5.49 3.86 -8.37
N LEU A 16 4.46 3.13 -7.91
CA LEU A 16 4.64 1.85 -7.19
C LEU A 16 5.30 0.78 -8.05
N ALA A 17 4.99 0.77 -9.36
CA ALA A 17 5.58 -0.15 -10.33
C ALA A 17 7.07 0.18 -10.57
N GLU A 18 7.39 1.45 -10.77
CA GLU A 18 8.76 1.93 -11.00
C GLU A 18 9.68 1.68 -9.81
N VAL A 19 9.26 2.05 -8.58
CA VAL A 19 10.04 1.85 -7.36
C VAL A 19 10.40 0.38 -7.13
N GLN A 20 9.54 -0.53 -7.58
CA GLN A 20 9.71 -1.97 -7.41
C GLN A 20 10.30 -2.67 -8.63
N GLY A 21 10.48 -1.97 -9.76
CA GLY A 21 10.93 -2.57 -11.02
C GLY A 21 9.98 -3.63 -11.58
N ILE A 22 8.67 -3.47 -11.41
CA ILE A 22 7.63 -4.43 -11.84
C ILE A 22 6.62 -3.79 -12.78
N THR A 23 5.75 -4.59 -13.39
CA THR A 23 4.66 -4.06 -14.23
C THR A 23 3.57 -3.42 -13.39
N GLN A 24 2.79 -2.49 -13.97
CA GLN A 24 1.64 -1.86 -13.30
C GLN A 24 0.60 -2.89 -12.82
N ASN A 25 0.40 -3.98 -13.58
CA ASN A 25 -0.52 -5.06 -13.19
C ASN A 25 -0.01 -5.85 -11.98
N GLU A 26 1.31 -6.09 -11.88
CA GLU A 26 1.90 -6.71 -10.69
C GLU A 26 1.86 -5.76 -9.49
N ALA A 27 2.14 -4.48 -9.69
CA ALA A 27 2.01 -3.46 -8.65
C ALA A 27 0.58 -3.41 -8.11
N LEU A 28 -0.42 -3.51 -8.98
CA LEU A 28 -1.83 -3.54 -8.58
C LEU A 28 -2.16 -4.79 -7.75
N ARG A 29 -1.72 -5.97 -8.21
CA ARG A 29 -1.88 -7.22 -7.45
C ARG A 29 -1.25 -7.13 -6.07
N LYS A 30 -0.01 -6.63 -5.99
CA LYS A 30 0.70 -6.47 -4.72
C LYS A 30 0.03 -5.44 -3.81
N ALA A 31 -0.47 -4.33 -4.35
CA ALA A 31 -1.18 -3.31 -3.58
C ALA A 31 -2.43 -3.90 -2.93
N ILE A 32 -3.23 -4.66 -3.69
CA ILE A 32 -4.44 -5.34 -3.17
C ILE A 32 -4.07 -6.36 -2.09
N ALA A 33 -3.07 -7.21 -2.33
CA ALA A 33 -2.64 -8.22 -1.36
C ALA A 33 -2.09 -7.58 -0.07
N THR A 34 -1.33 -6.50 -0.19
CA THR A 34 -0.76 -5.76 0.94
C THR A 34 -1.86 -5.13 1.78
N GLU A 35 -2.83 -4.46 1.15
CA GLU A 35 -3.97 -3.87 1.84
C GLU A 35 -4.81 -4.93 2.56
N ALA A 36 -5.08 -6.06 1.91
CA ALA A 36 -5.82 -7.17 2.51
C ALA A 36 -5.09 -7.72 3.75
N TYR A 37 -3.78 -7.96 3.64
CA TYR A 37 -2.97 -8.44 4.76
C TYR A 37 -2.97 -7.45 5.92
N ILE A 38 -2.72 -6.15 5.67
CA ILE A 38 -2.73 -5.11 6.71
C ILE A 38 -4.08 -5.09 7.44
N ARG A 39 -5.19 -5.13 6.71
CA ARG A 39 -6.54 -5.13 7.32
C ARG A 39 -6.77 -6.38 8.17
N GLN A 40 -6.43 -7.56 7.67
CA GLN A 40 -6.59 -8.82 8.40
C GLN A 40 -5.79 -8.86 9.70
N GLU A 41 -4.56 -8.35 9.70
CA GLU A 41 -3.74 -8.26 10.91
C GLU A 41 -4.32 -7.24 11.89
N MET A 42 -4.78 -6.08 11.40
CA MET A 42 -5.40 -5.06 12.24
C MET A 42 -6.71 -5.52 12.89
N GLU A 43 -7.52 -6.31 12.18
CA GLU A 43 -8.73 -6.95 12.74
C GLU A 43 -8.39 -7.90 13.91
N GLN A 44 -7.19 -8.47 13.92
CA GLN A 44 -6.67 -9.30 15.00
C GLN A 44 -5.97 -8.49 16.12
N GLY A 45 -6.01 -7.15 16.04
CA GLY A 45 -5.45 -6.24 17.03
C GLY A 45 -3.99 -5.83 16.77
N ALA A 46 -3.43 -6.16 15.61
CA ALA A 46 -2.10 -5.69 15.23
C ALA A 46 -2.11 -4.18 14.93
N LYS A 47 -0.92 -3.57 15.01
CA LYS A 47 -0.71 -2.15 14.75
C LYS A 47 0.31 -1.96 13.63
N VAL A 48 0.06 -0.97 12.76
CA VAL A 48 1.02 -0.56 11.74
C VAL A 48 1.85 0.60 12.28
N LEU A 49 3.17 0.43 12.33
CA LEU A 49 4.11 1.43 12.82
C LEU A 49 4.99 1.95 11.68
N LEU A 50 5.17 3.27 11.61
CA LEU A 50 6.14 3.93 10.75
C LEU A 50 7.33 4.37 11.58
N GLN A 51 8.50 3.84 11.25
CA GLN A 51 9.76 4.27 11.84
C GLN A 51 10.52 5.15 10.85
N LYS A 52 10.78 6.39 11.23
CA LYS A 52 11.62 7.32 10.45
C LYS A 52 13.11 7.06 10.73
N SER A 53 13.98 7.53 9.83
CA SER A 53 15.43 7.38 9.97
C SER A 53 16.00 8.01 11.25
N ASN A 54 15.33 9.02 11.81
CA ASN A 54 15.66 9.62 13.10
C ASN A 54 15.18 8.80 14.32
N LYS A 55 14.73 7.55 14.11
CA LYS A 55 14.15 6.63 15.09
C LYS A 55 12.81 7.06 15.70
N ASP A 56 12.17 8.11 15.18
CA ASP A 56 10.80 8.47 15.55
C ASP A 56 9.83 7.37 15.08
N ILE A 57 9.02 6.84 15.99
CA ILE A 57 8.03 5.79 15.73
C ILE A 57 6.64 6.39 15.86
N ARG A 58 5.80 6.21 14.83
CA ARG A 58 4.41 6.65 14.81
C ARG A 58 3.48 5.50 14.45
N GLU A 59 2.30 5.48 15.05
CA GLU A 59 1.25 4.53 14.69
C GLU A 59 0.39 5.11 13.55
N VAL A 60 0.10 4.27 12.55
CA VAL A 60 -0.85 4.61 11.49
C VAL A 60 -2.26 4.25 11.97
N VAL A 61 -3.11 5.26 12.10
CA VAL A 61 -4.53 5.08 12.45
C VAL A 61 -5.37 5.15 11.18
N PHE A 62 -5.87 4.00 10.74
CA PHE A 62 -6.83 3.90 9.64
C PHE A 62 -8.24 4.19 10.18
N ARG A 63 -8.99 5.08 9.51
CA ARG A 63 -10.38 5.43 9.86
C ARG A 63 -11.32 4.95 8.77
#